data_AF-A0A7X7K7N5-F1
#
_entry.id   AF-A0A7X7K7N5-F1
#
_cell.length_a   1.000
_cell.length_b   1.000
_cell.length_c   1.000
_cell.angle_alpha   90.00
_cell.angle_beta   90.00
_cell.angle_gamma   90.00
#
_symmetry.space_group_name_H-M   'P 1'
#
loop_
_entity.id
_entity.type
_entity.pdbx_description
1 polymer ?
#
loop_
_entity_poly.entity_id
_entity_poly.type
_entity_poly.pdbx_seq_one_letter_code
_entity_poly.pdbx_strand_id
1 'polypeptide(L)'
;VKPGGVVTFGAQTHPADGCAGVVVASGGRARELGQDGVTAQILSTGFARAEPAYMPKAPVPAARAALADAGLDIGDVDVVTTHNPFAVNDLWFAQELGFPLERMNPYGSSLVYGHPQGPTGARAITELVYALHARGGGVGLFTGCAAGDSAGAVVVRVDG
;
A
#
# COMPACT_ATOMS: atom_id res chain seq x y z
N VAL A 1 -9.71 -17.87 -17.77
CA VAL A 1 -10.00 -16.70 -18.64
C VAL A 1 -11.40 -16.87 -19.22
N LYS A 2 -12.26 -15.84 -19.17
CA LYS A 2 -13.62 -15.87 -19.76
C LYS A 2 -13.61 -15.19 -21.14
N PRO A 3 -14.33 -15.70 -22.16
CA PRO A 3 -14.50 -14.99 -23.42
C PRO A 3 -15.06 -13.58 -23.21
N GLY A 4 -14.45 -12.57 -23.84
CA GLY A 4 -14.82 -11.15 -23.68
C GLY A 4 -14.31 -10.49 -22.38
N GLY A 5 -13.56 -11.20 -21.54
CA GLY A 5 -12.92 -10.64 -20.35
C GLY A 5 -11.64 -9.85 -20.69
N VAL A 6 -11.33 -8.84 -19.86
CA VAL A 6 -10.13 -7.99 -20.02
C VAL A 6 -8.98 -8.38 -19.08
N VAL A 7 -9.25 -9.18 -18.04
CA VAL A 7 -8.22 -9.63 -17.09
C VAL A 7 -7.53 -10.88 -17.63
N THR A 8 -6.22 -10.79 -17.79
CA THR A 8 -5.33 -11.88 -18.21
C THR A 8 -4.43 -12.32 -17.06
N PHE A 9 -3.71 -13.44 -17.22
CA PHE A 9 -2.72 -13.87 -16.23
C PHE A 9 -1.61 -12.84 -15.98
N GLY A 10 -1.25 -12.04 -16.99
CA GLY A 10 -0.26 -10.97 -16.83
C GLY A 10 -0.80 -9.70 -16.16
N ALA A 11 -2.12 -9.59 -15.99
CA ALA A 11 -2.78 -8.44 -15.39
C ALA A 11 -3.37 -8.75 -14.00
N GLN A 12 -2.98 -9.87 -13.39
CA GLN A 12 -3.41 -10.28 -12.06
C GLN A 12 -2.24 -10.85 -11.25
N THR A 13 -2.35 -10.80 -9.93
CA THR A 13 -1.40 -11.48 -9.05
C THR A 13 -1.50 -12.99 -9.21
N HIS A 14 -0.44 -13.69 -8.82
CA HIS A 14 -0.41 -15.14 -8.72
C HIS A 14 -0.17 -15.59 -7.26
N PRO A 15 -0.51 -16.85 -6.92
CA PRO A 15 -0.11 -17.43 -5.64
C PRO A 15 1.41 -17.36 -5.47
N ALA A 16 1.83 -17.10 -4.24
CA ALA A 16 3.24 -17.11 -3.86
C ALA A 16 3.34 -17.46 -2.37
N ASP A 17 4.49 -17.99 -1.99
CA ASP A 17 4.84 -18.27 -0.60
C ASP A 17 5.79 -17.19 -0.10
N GLY A 18 5.60 -16.72 1.12
CA GLY A 18 6.42 -15.65 1.67
C GLY A 18 6.14 -15.36 3.13
N CYS A 19 7.10 -14.72 3.78
CA CYS A 19 7.01 -14.23 5.14
C CYS A 19 7.56 -12.81 5.19
N ALA A 20 6.92 -11.95 5.96
CA ALA A 20 7.38 -10.60 6.23
C ALA A 20 6.95 -10.21 7.65
N GLY A 21 7.74 -9.38 8.31
CA GLY A 21 7.49 -8.94 9.68
C GLY A 21 7.91 -7.49 9.86
N VAL A 22 7.24 -6.82 10.79
CA VAL A 22 7.54 -5.46 11.23
C VAL A 22 7.51 -5.42 12.75
N VAL A 23 8.37 -4.60 13.35
CA VAL A 23 8.36 -4.36 14.80
C VAL A 23 7.72 -3.00 15.05
N VAL A 24 6.65 -2.97 15.85
CA VAL A 24 5.96 -1.73 16.23
C VAL A 24 6.22 -1.46 17.71
N ALA A 25 6.63 -0.23 18.02
CA ALA A 25 6.93 0.20 19.38
C ALA A 25 6.63 1.71 19.54
N SER A 26 6.72 2.21 20.77
CA SER A 26 6.72 3.66 21.00
C SER A 26 7.95 4.31 20.34
N GLY A 27 7.86 5.60 19.98
CA GLY A 27 8.92 6.27 19.21
C GLY A 27 10.31 6.21 19.86
N GLY A 28 10.39 6.31 21.20
CA GLY A 28 11.66 6.14 21.92
C GLY A 28 12.22 4.73 21.79
N ARG A 29 11.37 3.71 21.96
CA ARG A 29 11.78 2.30 21.85
C ARG A 29 12.09 1.90 20.41
N ALA A 30 11.37 2.44 19.42
CA ALA A 30 11.64 2.21 18.00
C ALA A 30 13.02 2.75 17.61
N ARG A 31 13.39 3.96 18.06
CA ARG A 31 14.75 4.51 17.85
C ARG A 31 15.84 3.69 18.53
N GLU A 32 15.58 3.19 19.74
CA GLU A 32 16.54 2.35 20.46
C GLU A 32 16.76 0.99 19.79
N LEU A 33 15.68 0.38 19.26
CA LEU A 33 15.74 -0.90 18.54
C LEU A 33 16.29 -0.75 17.11
N GLY A 34 16.07 0.40 16.48
CA GLY A 34 16.39 0.68 15.08
C GLY A 34 17.67 1.49 14.88
N GLN A 35 18.61 1.52 15.83
CA GLN A 35 19.79 2.41 15.80
C GLN A 35 20.59 2.37 14.50
N ASP A 36 20.63 1.22 13.81
CA ASP A 36 21.33 1.02 12.54
C ASP A 36 20.38 0.83 11.33
N GLY A 37 19.08 1.10 11.50
CA GLY A 37 18.04 0.78 10.53
C GLY A 37 17.10 1.94 10.21
N VAL A 38 16.24 1.71 9.23
CA VAL A 38 15.21 2.69 8.84
C VAL A 38 14.01 2.54 9.76
N THR A 39 13.62 3.63 10.43
CA THR A 39 12.38 3.70 11.22
C THR A 39 11.34 4.56 10.52
N ALA A 40 10.06 4.22 10.71
CA ALA A 40 8.94 5.01 10.22
C ALA A 40 7.93 5.24 11.35
N GLN A 41 7.29 6.40 11.34
CA GLN A 41 6.15 6.71 12.20
C GLN A 41 4.85 6.35 11.48
N ILE A 42 3.98 5.59 12.14
CA ILE A 42 2.59 5.42 11.68
C ILE A 42 1.82 6.68 12.05
N LEU A 43 1.26 7.38 11.06
CA LEU A 43 0.47 8.59 11.27
C LEU A 43 -1.01 8.27 11.49
N SER A 44 -1.56 7.36 10.67
CA SER A 44 -2.97 6.97 10.72
C SER A 44 -3.19 5.64 10.01
N THR A 45 -4.40 5.10 10.19
CA THR A 45 -4.88 3.93 9.46
C THR A 45 -6.31 4.17 8.98
N GLY A 46 -6.69 3.52 7.89
CA GLY A 46 -8.02 3.64 7.32
C GLY A 46 -8.54 2.29 6.86
N PHE A 47 -9.85 2.09 7.00
CA PHE A 47 -10.52 0.86 6.59
C PHE A 47 -11.79 1.21 5.82
N ALA A 48 -12.08 0.43 4.80
CA ALA A 48 -13.29 0.59 4.02
C ALA A 48 -13.80 -0.74 3.46
N ARG A 49 -15.02 -0.71 2.94
CA ARG A 49 -15.63 -1.80 2.21
C ARG A 49 -16.31 -1.25 0.96
N ALA A 50 -16.11 -1.91 -0.17
CA ALA A 50 -16.81 -1.63 -1.42
C ALA A 50 -18.10 -2.46 -1.53
N GLU A 51 -18.90 -2.15 -2.55
CA GLU A 51 -20.02 -3.00 -2.92
C GLU A 51 -19.54 -4.43 -3.28
N PRO A 52 -20.39 -5.46 -3.05
CA PRO A 52 -20.05 -6.82 -3.41
C PRO A 52 -19.61 -6.94 -4.87
N ALA A 53 -18.51 -7.67 -5.09
CA ALA A 53 -17.88 -7.85 -6.41
C ALA A 53 -17.18 -6.61 -7.00
N TYR A 54 -17.08 -5.52 -6.24
CA TYR A 54 -16.32 -4.32 -6.60
C TYR A 54 -15.10 -4.08 -5.71
N MET A 55 -14.56 -5.14 -5.10
CA MET A 55 -13.32 -5.12 -4.30
C MET A 55 -12.20 -4.21 -4.86
N PRO A 56 -11.89 -4.15 -6.18
CA PRO A 56 -10.84 -3.26 -6.68
C PRO A 56 -11.03 -1.78 -6.34
N LYS A 57 -12.25 -1.35 -6.03
CA LYS A 57 -12.57 0.02 -5.63
C LYS A 57 -12.33 0.29 -4.15
N ALA A 58 -12.29 -0.73 -3.29
CA ALA A 58 -12.19 -0.59 -1.83
C ALA A 58 -10.92 0.14 -1.32
N PRO A 59 -9.74 0.05 -1.98
CA PRO A 59 -8.54 0.76 -1.53
C PRO A 59 -8.67 2.29 -1.52
N VAL A 60 -9.40 2.87 -2.47
CA VAL A 60 -9.58 4.34 -2.57
C VAL A 60 -10.25 4.93 -1.32
N PRO A 61 -11.44 4.48 -0.87
CA PRO A 61 -12.05 4.99 0.35
C PRO A 61 -11.22 4.69 1.61
N ALA A 62 -10.51 3.56 1.67
CA ALA A 62 -9.61 3.28 2.80
C ALA A 62 -8.44 4.28 2.86
N ALA A 63 -7.82 4.58 1.71
CA ALA A 63 -6.79 5.60 1.59
C ALA A 63 -7.30 7.00 1.96
N ARG A 64 -8.48 7.39 1.47
CA ARG A 64 -9.12 8.68 1.83
C ARG A 64 -9.35 8.79 3.33
N ALA A 65 -9.83 7.72 3.97
CA ALA A 65 -10.05 7.69 5.42
C ALA A 65 -8.73 7.85 6.20
N ALA A 66 -7.67 7.14 5.79
CA ALA A 66 -6.37 7.25 6.45
C ALA A 66 -5.76 8.65 6.28
N LEU A 67 -5.79 9.21 5.07
CA LEU A 67 -5.27 10.55 4.80
C LEU A 67 -6.03 11.61 5.60
N ALA A 68 -7.37 11.53 5.64
CA ALA A 68 -8.20 12.46 6.39
C ALA A 68 -7.91 12.40 7.91
N ASP A 69 -7.74 11.20 8.48
CA ASP A 69 -7.38 11.00 9.89
C ASP A 69 -5.99 11.57 10.23
N ALA A 70 -5.04 11.50 9.29
CA ALA A 70 -3.73 12.14 9.41
C ALA A 70 -3.75 13.65 9.16
N GLY A 71 -4.88 14.23 8.73
CA GLY A 71 -4.97 15.64 8.34
C GLY A 71 -4.19 15.98 7.07
N LEU A 72 -4.05 15.02 6.15
CA LEU A 72 -3.29 15.12 4.91
C LEU A 72 -4.20 14.94 3.69
N ASP A 73 -3.73 15.40 2.54
CA ASP A 73 -4.30 15.06 1.24
C ASP A 73 -3.35 14.18 0.40
N ILE A 74 -3.80 13.78 -0.79
CA ILE A 74 -2.98 12.95 -1.68
C ILE A 74 -1.78 13.71 -2.26
N GLY A 75 -1.85 15.04 -2.35
CA GLY A 75 -0.76 15.91 -2.79
C GLY A 75 0.39 15.96 -1.79
N ASP A 76 0.12 15.70 -0.51
CA ASP A 76 1.14 15.55 0.54
C ASP A 76 1.88 14.21 0.49
N VAL A 77 1.42 13.24 -0.31
CA VAL A 77 2.01 11.89 -0.38
C VAL A 77 3.14 11.84 -1.41
N ASP A 78 4.30 11.38 -0.97
CA ASP A 78 5.47 11.27 -1.82
C ASP A 78 5.55 9.93 -2.57
N VAL A 79 5.22 8.84 -1.86
CA VAL A 79 5.29 7.46 -2.37
C VAL A 79 4.01 6.71 -2.03
N VAL A 80 3.47 5.99 -3.01
CA VAL A 80 2.35 5.08 -2.83
C VAL A 80 2.78 3.65 -3.14
N THR A 81 2.52 2.73 -2.23
CA THR A 81 2.57 1.30 -2.52
C THR A 81 1.18 0.68 -2.34
N THR A 82 0.88 -0.35 -3.11
CA THR A 82 -0.42 -1.01 -3.06
C THR A 82 -0.29 -2.52 -3.00
N HIS A 83 -1.32 -3.15 -2.42
CA HIS A 83 -1.67 -4.51 -2.84
C HIS A 83 -2.79 -4.45 -3.88
N ASN A 84 -2.46 -4.92 -5.08
CA ASN A 84 -3.26 -4.86 -6.28
C ASN A 84 -3.44 -6.28 -6.88
N PRO A 85 -4.54 -6.98 -6.56
CA PRO A 85 -4.81 -8.29 -7.16
C PRO A 85 -4.93 -8.25 -8.67
N PHE A 86 -5.33 -7.11 -9.23
CA PHE A 86 -5.47 -6.87 -10.66
C PHE A 86 -4.88 -5.51 -11.02
N ALA A 87 -4.39 -5.37 -12.26
CA ALA A 87 -3.86 -4.09 -12.75
C ALA A 87 -4.88 -2.94 -12.69
N VAL A 88 -6.18 -3.26 -12.79
CA VAL A 88 -7.27 -2.27 -12.70
C VAL A 88 -7.35 -1.58 -11.33
N ASN A 89 -6.84 -2.20 -10.26
CA ASN A 89 -6.82 -1.59 -8.93
C ASN A 89 -6.04 -0.27 -8.92
N ASP A 90 -4.82 -0.28 -9.46
CA ASP A 90 -3.95 0.90 -9.46
C ASP A 90 -4.42 1.94 -10.48
N LEU A 91 -4.96 1.50 -11.62
CA LEU A 91 -5.59 2.41 -12.60
C LEU A 91 -6.77 3.17 -11.97
N TRP A 92 -7.62 2.45 -11.23
CA TRP A 92 -8.73 3.06 -10.51
C TRP A 92 -8.24 4.01 -9.41
N PHE A 93 -7.23 3.61 -8.63
CA PHE A 93 -6.64 4.45 -7.60
C PHE A 93 -6.08 5.76 -8.18
N ALA A 94 -5.26 5.67 -9.23
CA ALA A 94 -4.65 6.81 -9.89
C ALA A 94 -5.71 7.76 -10.47
N GLN A 95 -6.78 7.22 -11.08
CA GLN A 95 -7.89 8.01 -11.59
C GLN A 95 -8.64 8.76 -10.48
N GLU A 96 -8.95 8.10 -9.38
CA GLU A 96 -9.81 8.66 -8.33
C GLU A 96 -9.09 9.62 -7.37
N LEU A 97 -7.78 9.45 -7.20
CA LEU A 97 -6.97 10.28 -6.30
C LEU A 97 -5.98 11.19 -7.04
N GLY A 98 -5.83 11.05 -8.35
CA GLY A 98 -4.91 11.87 -9.13
C GLY A 98 -3.43 11.62 -8.84
N PHE A 99 -3.09 10.51 -8.18
CA PHE A 99 -1.69 10.14 -7.94
C PHE A 99 -1.09 9.55 -9.24
N PRO A 100 0.08 10.00 -9.71
CA PRO A 100 0.64 9.53 -10.97
C PRO A 100 0.98 8.04 -10.92
N LEU A 101 0.43 7.27 -11.87
CA LEU A 101 0.55 5.81 -11.90
C LEU A 101 2.02 5.36 -11.95
N GLU A 102 2.84 6.06 -12.72
CA GLU A 102 4.27 5.79 -12.89
C GLU A 102 5.10 6.01 -11.61
N ARG A 103 4.54 6.69 -10.61
CA ARG A 103 5.14 6.89 -9.29
C ARG A 103 4.65 5.88 -8.24
N MET A 104 3.65 5.06 -8.56
CA MET A 104 3.17 4.01 -7.67
C MET A 104 4.11 2.81 -7.71
N ASN A 105 4.22 2.09 -6.59
CA ASN A 105 4.91 0.81 -6.51
C ASN A 105 6.35 0.84 -7.09
N PRO A 106 7.24 1.73 -6.60
CA PRO A 106 8.55 1.97 -7.22
C PRO A 106 9.46 0.73 -7.29
N TYR A 107 9.24 -0.25 -6.41
CA TYR A 107 9.97 -1.52 -6.40
C TYR A 107 9.17 -2.70 -6.97
N GLY A 108 8.02 -2.43 -7.59
CA GLY A 108 7.08 -3.45 -8.07
C GLY A 108 5.94 -3.73 -7.08
N SER A 109 5.09 -4.68 -7.44
CA SER A 109 3.84 -4.96 -6.72
C SER A 109 3.52 -6.46 -6.69
N SER A 110 2.38 -6.84 -6.10
CA SER A 110 1.94 -8.24 -6.08
C SER A 110 1.75 -8.85 -7.48
N LEU A 111 1.58 -8.03 -8.52
CA LEU A 111 1.56 -8.52 -9.90
C LEU A 111 2.90 -9.15 -10.34
N VAL A 112 4.02 -8.71 -9.75
CA VAL A 112 5.38 -9.14 -10.09
C VAL A 112 5.89 -10.22 -9.14
N TYR A 113 5.69 -10.02 -7.84
CA TYR A 113 6.23 -10.92 -6.80
C TYR A 113 5.24 -11.99 -6.34
N GLY A 114 4.00 -11.91 -6.79
CA GLY A 114 2.89 -12.72 -6.28
C GLY A 114 2.33 -12.22 -4.95
N HIS A 115 1.38 -12.98 -4.42
CA HIS A 115 0.60 -12.60 -3.26
C HIS A 115 0.57 -13.70 -2.18
N PRO A 116 1.56 -13.72 -1.26
CA PRO A 116 1.52 -14.53 -0.05
C PRO A 116 0.54 -13.97 1.01
N GLN A 117 -0.69 -13.61 0.63
CA GLN A 117 -1.74 -13.09 1.50
C GLN A 117 -1.23 -11.99 2.47
N GLY A 118 -1.37 -12.18 3.79
CA GLY A 118 -0.98 -11.23 4.84
C GLY A 118 0.43 -10.64 4.69
N PRO A 119 1.49 -11.46 4.53
CA PRO A 119 2.85 -11.00 4.26
C PRO A 119 3.00 -9.94 3.15
N THR A 120 2.10 -9.90 2.17
CA THR A 120 2.14 -8.91 1.08
C THR A 120 2.07 -7.48 1.59
N GLY A 121 1.20 -7.22 2.58
CA GLY A 121 1.05 -5.89 3.15
C GLY A 121 2.30 -5.46 3.91
N ALA A 122 2.84 -6.34 4.76
CA ALA A 122 4.07 -6.06 5.49
C ALA A 122 5.26 -5.80 4.54
N ARG A 123 5.43 -6.62 3.49
CA ARG A 123 6.45 -6.40 2.45
C ARG A 123 6.27 -5.04 1.75
N ALA A 124 5.06 -4.71 1.30
CA ALA A 124 4.79 -3.47 0.58
C ALA A 124 4.96 -2.21 1.45
N ILE A 125 4.65 -2.30 2.75
CA ILE A 125 4.91 -1.23 3.73
C ILE A 125 6.41 -1.09 3.97
N THR A 126 7.16 -2.19 4.08
CA THR A 126 8.62 -2.13 4.18
C THR A 126 9.23 -1.48 2.95
N GLU A 127 8.84 -1.90 1.74
CA GLU A 127 9.26 -1.29 0.48
C GLU A 127 8.95 0.22 0.43
N LEU A 128 7.77 0.63 0.91
CA LEU A 128 7.39 2.04 1.03
C LEU A 128 8.35 2.83 1.94
N VAL A 129 8.65 2.28 3.12
CA VAL A 129 9.54 2.91 4.10
C VAL A 129 10.95 3.08 3.53
N TYR A 130 11.48 2.05 2.86
CA TYR A 130 12.81 2.15 2.22
C TYR A 130 12.81 3.10 1.01
N ALA A 131 11.72 3.16 0.25
CA ALA A 131 11.59 4.12 -0.86
C ALA A 131 11.61 5.58 -0.36
N LEU A 132 10.92 5.87 0.75
CA LEU A 132 10.97 7.18 1.39
C LEU A 132 12.37 7.48 1.95
N HIS A 133 12.98 6.53 2.65
CA HIS A 133 14.33 6.72 3.19
C HIS A 133 15.36 7.02 2.11
N ALA A 134 15.35 6.26 1.00
CA ALA A 134 16.24 6.48 -0.13
C ALA A 134 16.09 7.88 -0.77
N ARG A 135 14.92 8.51 -0.60
CA ARG A 135 14.62 9.87 -1.06
C ARG A 135 14.95 10.96 -0.01
N GLY A 136 15.38 10.58 1.20
CA GLY A 136 15.65 11.51 2.30
C GLY A 136 14.40 11.83 3.14
N GLY A 137 13.48 10.88 3.30
CA GLY A 137 12.32 10.99 4.19
C GLY A 137 11.00 11.24 3.46
N GLY A 138 10.01 11.77 4.19
CA GLY A 138 8.69 12.20 3.71
C GLY A 138 7.51 11.29 4.07
N VAL A 139 6.40 11.46 3.36
CA VAL A 139 5.11 10.81 3.65
C VAL A 139 4.79 9.72 2.64
N GLY A 140 4.41 8.55 3.13
CA GLY A 140 4.01 7.41 2.32
C GLY A 140 2.61 6.92 2.63
N LEU A 141 1.97 6.35 1.62
CA LEU A 141 0.67 5.68 1.75
C LEU A 141 0.78 4.25 1.22
N PHE A 142 0.43 3.29 2.07
CA PHE A 142 0.10 1.94 1.63
C PHE A 142 -1.41 1.76 1.62
N THR A 143 -1.97 1.13 0.59
CA THR A 143 -3.35 0.63 0.61
C THR A 143 -3.52 -0.70 -0.11
N GLY A 144 -4.38 -1.57 0.40
CA GLY A 144 -4.62 -2.89 -0.18
C GLY A 144 -6.03 -3.38 0.10
N CYS A 145 -6.61 -4.07 -0.89
CA CYS A 145 -7.86 -4.78 -0.67
C CYS A 145 -7.65 -6.11 0.05
N ALA A 146 -8.72 -6.65 0.61
CA ALA A 146 -8.77 -7.96 1.25
C ALA A 146 -10.10 -8.64 0.93
N ALA A 147 -10.17 -9.94 1.23
CA ALA A 147 -11.37 -10.73 1.02
C ALA A 147 -12.62 -10.08 1.66
N GLY A 148 -13.78 -10.29 1.05
CA GLY A 148 -15.04 -9.67 1.46
C GLY A 148 -15.18 -8.21 1.03
N ASP A 149 -14.57 -7.82 -0.09
CA ASP A 149 -14.65 -6.48 -0.66
C ASP A 149 -14.17 -5.38 0.31
N SER A 150 -13.25 -5.72 1.20
CA SER A 150 -12.71 -4.81 2.22
C SER A 150 -11.35 -4.28 1.80
N ALA A 151 -10.88 -3.22 2.47
CA ALA A 151 -9.53 -2.70 2.28
C ALA A 151 -9.01 -2.07 3.58
N GLY A 152 -7.68 -2.04 3.68
CA GLY A 152 -6.94 -1.31 4.69
C GLY A 152 -5.95 -0.34 4.05
N ALA A 153 -5.62 0.72 4.78
CA ALA A 153 -4.59 1.68 4.42
C ALA A 153 -3.81 2.11 5.67
N VAL A 154 -2.55 2.48 5.47
CA VAL A 154 -1.70 3.09 6.50
C VAL A 154 -0.94 4.25 5.89
N VAL A 155 -0.92 5.37 6.61
CA VAL A 155 -0.07 6.51 6.28
C VAL A 155 1.14 6.47 7.21
N VAL A 156 2.34 6.57 6.63
CA VAL A 156 3.60 6.56 7.37
C VAL A 156 4.43 7.79 7.06
N ARG A 157 5.30 8.17 7.99
CA ARG A 157 6.34 9.18 7.78
C ARG A 157 7.71 8.58 8.05
N VAL A 158 8.67 8.92 7.22
CA VAL A 158 10.09 8.64 7.44
C VAL A 158 10.80 9.98 7.57
N ASP A 159 11.64 10.12 8.59
CA ASP A 159 12.46 11.31 8.78
C ASP A 159 13.70 11.23 7.85
N GLY A 160 14.19 12.40 7.39
CA GLY A 160 15.32 12.52 6.47
C GLY A 160 16.69 12.58 7.14
#